data_AF-L7EES3-F1
#
_entry.id   AF-L7EES3-F1
#
_cell.length_a   1.000
_cell.length_b   1.000
_cell.length_c   1.000
_cell.angle_alpha   90.00
_cell.angle_beta   90.00
_cell.angle_gamma   90.00
#
_symmetry.space_group_name_H-M   'P 1'
#
loop_
_entity.id
_entity.type
_entity.pdbx_description
1 polymer ?
#
loop_
_entity_poly.entity_id
_entity_poly.type
_entity_poly.pdbx_seq_one_letter_code
_entity_poly.pdbx_strand_id
1 'polypeptide(L)'
;MLKQQERFTIKGLVYIAIDQTSLGAINILMVSLIYDKRAMPIYWEILDKKGSSNLEEQQRVLGKILTVLSGHKIVVLGDREFCSVSLGKWLQKQSLYFCLRQKKYKCQDKRRNLSRNERVRFKSRNSTIFK
;
A
#
# COMPACT_ATOMS: atom_id res chain seq x y z
N MET A 1 -12.69 6.12 26.19
CA MET A 1 -11.43 6.59 25.55
C MET A 1 -10.39 5.49 25.70
N LEU A 2 -10.18 4.68 24.66
CA LEU A 2 -9.10 3.67 24.69
C LEU A 2 -7.78 4.37 24.35
N LYS A 3 -6.80 4.27 25.26
CA LYS A 3 -5.47 4.85 25.14
C LYS A 3 -4.74 4.20 23.95
N GLN A 4 -4.54 4.96 22.89
CA GLN A 4 -3.91 4.54 21.62
C GLN A 4 -2.40 4.23 21.75
N GLN A 5 -1.81 4.50 22.91
CA GLN A 5 -0.38 4.37 23.17
C GLN A 5 0.13 2.92 23.17
N GLU A 6 -0.75 1.91 23.32
CA GLU A 6 -0.34 0.49 23.39
C GLU A 6 -0.15 -0.20 22.02
N ARG A 7 -0.37 0.48 20.89
CA ARG A 7 -0.32 -0.16 19.55
C ARG A 7 1.07 -0.36 18.97
N PHE A 8 2.12 0.21 19.58
CA PHE A 8 3.51 -0.02 19.17
C PHE A 8 4.18 -1.18 19.92
N THR A 9 3.43 -1.90 20.77
CA THR A 9 3.95 -3.03 21.50
C THR A 9 3.89 -4.29 20.62
N ILE A 10 5.06 -4.62 20.04
CA ILE A 10 5.51 -5.93 19.55
C ILE A 10 4.53 -6.68 18.63
N LYS A 11 4.71 -6.50 17.31
CA LYS A 11 4.01 -7.19 16.19
C LYS A 11 2.61 -6.66 15.83
N GLY A 12 2.39 -5.36 16.01
CA GLY A 12 1.18 -4.66 15.57
C GLY A 12 0.97 -4.69 14.04
N LEU A 13 -0.28 -4.47 13.62
CA LEU A 13 -0.66 -4.28 12.22
C LEU A 13 -0.28 -2.87 11.78
N VAL A 14 0.57 -2.76 10.76
CA VAL A 14 1.07 -1.50 10.22
C VAL A 14 0.45 -1.24 8.86
N TYR A 15 -0.10 -0.04 8.68
CA TYR A 15 -0.66 0.41 7.41
C TYR A 15 0.33 1.36 6.76
N ILE A 16 0.74 1.05 5.54
CA ILE A 16 1.54 1.95 4.70
C ILE A 16 0.75 2.32 3.46
N ALA A 17 0.88 3.55 3.02
CA ALA A 17 0.36 4.04 1.75
C ALA A 17 1.52 4.33 0.80
N ILE A 18 1.39 3.93 -0.46
CA ILE A 18 2.25 4.38 -1.54
C ILE A 18 1.52 5.46 -2.34
N ASP A 19 2.21 6.58 -2.56
CA ASP A 19 1.68 7.72 -3.28
C ASP A 19 2.74 8.28 -4.23
N GLN A 20 2.28 8.94 -5.29
CA GLN A 20 3.16 9.52 -6.29
C GLN A 20 2.72 10.94 -6.62
N THR A 21 3.65 11.89 -6.63
CA THR A 21 3.41 13.29 -6.99
C THR A 21 4.38 13.71 -8.08
N SER A 22 3.84 14.26 -9.17
CA SER A 22 4.67 14.84 -10.24
C SER A 22 4.82 16.35 -10.01
N LEU A 23 6.06 16.83 -10.07
CA LEU A 23 6.42 18.24 -9.96
C LEU A 23 7.24 18.63 -11.20
N GLY A 24 6.54 19.07 -12.25
CA GLY A 24 7.17 19.46 -13.51
C GLY A 24 7.88 18.28 -14.20
N ALA A 25 9.21 18.31 -14.23
CA ALA A 25 10.04 17.26 -14.81
C ALA A 25 10.41 16.15 -13.81
N ILE A 26 10.12 16.36 -12.54
CA ILE A 26 10.50 15.48 -11.44
C ILE A 26 9.27 14.68 -11.00
N ASN A 27 9.48 13.42 -10.64
CA ASN A 27 8.44 12.58 -10.08
C ASN A 27 8.87 12.07 -8.70
N ILE A 28 8.04 12.28 -7.68
CA ILE A 28 8.33 11.88 -6.31
C ILE A 28 7.47 10.67 -5.98
N LEU A 29 8.12 9.55 -5.65
CA LEU A 29 7.47 8.35 -5.15
C LEU A 29 7.62 8.30 -3.63
N MET A 30 6.51 8.25 -2.92
CA MET A 30 6.47 8.39 -1.46
C MET A 30 5.80 7.18 -0.82
N VAL A 31 6.33 6.77 0.34
CA VAL A 31 5.71 5.80 1.23
C VAL A 31 5.43 6.48 2.56
N SER A 32 4.17 6.40 2.97
CA SER A 32 3.65 7.02 4.17
C SER A 32 3.15 5.98 5.14
N LEU A 33 3.54 6.10 6.40
CA LEU A 33 2.98 5.33 7.51
C LEU A 33 1.64 5.95 7.90
N ILE A 34 0.58 5.14 7.97
CA ILE A 34 -0.71 5.59 8.46
C ILE A 34 -0.78 5.31 9.96
N TYR A 35 -0.81 6.39 10.73
CA TYR A 35 -0.95 6.36 12.17
C TYR A 35 -1.97 7.41 12.62
N ASP A 36 -2.87 7.02 13.51
CA ASP A 36 -3.91 7.90 14.07
C ASP A 36 -4.67 8.74 13.00
N LYS A 37 -5.14 8.07 11.94
CA LYS A 37 -5.85 8.67 10.79
C LYS A 37 -5.04 9.72 10.02
N ARG A 38 -3.72 9.79 10.22
CA ARG A 38 -2.80 10.66 9.48
C ARG A 38 -1.81 9.80 8.69
N ALA A 39 -1.51 10.23 7.47
CA ALA A 39 -0.44 9.64 6.68
C ALA A 39 0.82 10.49 6.89
N MET A 40 1.85 9.88 7.49
CA MET A 40 3.15 10.51 7.71
C MET A 40 4.16 9.93 6.73
N PRO A 41 4.77 10.72 5.84
CA PRO A 41 5.79 10.22 4.92
C PRO A 41 7.00 9.73 5.71
N ILE A 42 7.36 8.46 5.51
CA ILE A 42 8.51 7.83 6.17
C ILE A 42 9.68 7.63 5.22
N TYR A 43 9.41 7.60 3.91
CA TYR A 43 10.44 7.52 2.89
C TYR A 43 9.88 8.10 1.58
N TRP A 44 10.74 8.78 0.83
CA TRP A 44 10.42 9.23 -0.51
C TRP A 44 11.66 9.13 -1.39
N GLU A 45 11.41 9.03 -2.68
CA GLU A 45 12.43 9.01 -3.68
C GLU A 45 12.08 9.92 -4.84
N ILE A 46 13.08 10.71 -5.23
CA ILE A 46 13.00 11.61 -6.36
C ILE A 46 13.46 10.83 -7.58
N LEU A 47 12.57 10.73 -8.56
CA LEU A 47 12.82 10.08 -9.84
C LEU A 47 13.05 11.20 -10.87
N ASP A 48 14.25 11.21 -11.48
CA ASP A 48 14.64 12.14 -12.54
C ASP A 48 14.02 11.75 -13.89
N LYS A 49 12.71 11.50 -13.89
CA LYS A 49 11.96 11.16 -15.09
C LYS A 49 10.57 11.79 -15.06
N LYS A 50 10.11 12.17 -16.24
CA LYS A 50 8.75 12.65 -16.46
C LYS A 50 7.80 11.45 -16.59
N GLY A 51 6.74 11.42 -15.80
CA GLY A 51 5.67 10.40 -15.91
C GLY A 51 5.57 9.48 -14.69
N SER A 52 5.01 8.28 -14.87
CA SER A 52 4.72 7.34 -13.78
C SER A 52 5.95 6.58 -13.28
N SER A 53 5.92 6.16 -12.01
CA SER A 53 6.90 5.22 -11.46
C SER A 53 6.80 3.85 -12.15
N ASN A 54 7.94 3.19 -12.31
CA ASN A 54 8.02 1.83 -12.86
C ASN A 54 7.89 0.80 -11.73
N LEU A 55 7.56 -0.44 -12.09
CA LEU A 55 7.44 -1.53 -11.12
C LEU A 55 8.73 -1.72 -10.30
N GLU A 56 9.89 -1.65 -10.93
CA GLU A 56 11.19 -1.81 -10.24
C GLU A 56 11.44 -0.71 -9.21
N GLU A 57 11.09 0.54 -9.52
CA GLU A 57 11.21 1.66 -8.58
C GLU A 57 10.25 1.47 -7.40
N GLN A 58 9.01 1.06 -7.68
CA GLN A 58 8.02 0.74 -6.64
C GLN A 58 8.51 -0.38 -5.72
N GLN A 59 9.04 -1.47 -6.30
CA GLN A 59 9.59 -2.59 -5.53
C GLN A 59 10.81 -2.17 -4.72
N ARG A 60 11.66 -1.30 -5.24
CA ARG A 60 12.86 -0.82 -4.55
C ARG A 60 12.51 0.06 -3.37
N VAL A 61 11.59 1.00 -3.56
CA VAL A 61 11.11 1.89 -2.49
C VAL A 61 10.37 1.10 -1.41
N LEU A 62 9.45 0.22 -1.80
CA LEU A 62 8.74 -0.65 -0.85
C LEU A 62 9.71 -1.61 -0.16
N GLY A 63 10.65 -2.20 -0.88
CA GLY A 63 11.64 -3.13 -0.35
C GLY A 63 12.42 -2.55 0.83
N LYS A 64 12.91 -1.32 0.72
CA LYS A 64 13.59 -0.62 1.82
C LYS A 64 12.71 -0.51 3.07
N ILE A 65 11.44 -0.09 2.88
CA ILE A 65 10.49 0.05 3.98
C ILE A 65 10.12 -1.29 4.60
N LEU A 66 9.97 -2.34 3.80
CA LEU A 66 9.68 -3.69 4.30
C LEU A 66 10.82 -4.25 5.16
N THR A 67 12.07 -3.96 4.80
CA THR A 67 13.23 -4.31 5.63
C THR A 67 13.20 -3.58 6.97
N VAL A 68 12.91 -2.27 6.97
CA VAL A 68 12.84 -1.46 8.19
C VAL A 68 11.68 -1.89 9.09
N LEU A 69 10.53 -2.22 8.50
CA LEU A 69 9.33 -2.66 9.21
C LEU A 69 9.29 -4.18 9.43
N SER A 70 10.42 -4.86 9.26
CA SER A 70 10.52 -6.31 9.47
C SER A 70 10.03 -6.70 10.87
N GLY A 71 9.25 -7.77 10.94
CA GLY A 71 8.60 -8.22 12.19
C GLY A 71 7.17 -7.71 12.43
N HIS A 72 6.66 -6.79 11.60
CA HIS A 72 5.28 -6.32 11.66
C HIS A 72 4.40 -6.97 10.58
N LYS A 73 3.08 -7.03 10.82
CA LYS A 73 2.13 -7.37 9.76
C LYS A 73 1.85 -6.10 8.97
N ILE A 74 2.22 -6.07 7.70
CA ILE A 74 2.14 -4.86 6.87
C ILE A 74 0.97 -4.96 5.91
N VAL A 75 0.20 -3.87 5.83
CA VAL A 75 -0.87 -3.66 4.86
C VAL A 75 -0.48 -2.50 3.95
N VAL A 76 -0.34 -2.77 2.66
CA VAL A 76 0.00 -1.76 1.64
C VAL A 76 -1.27 -1.21 1.00
N LEU A 77 -1.45 0.10 1.06
CA LEU A 77 -2.53 0.82 0.39
C LEU A 77 -1.95 1.56 -0.81
N GLY A 78 -2.60 1.47 -1.97
CA GLY A 78 -2.15 2.16 -3.17
C GLY A 78 -3.30 2.62 -4.05
N ASP A 79 -3.08 3.73 -4.75
CA ASP A 79 -4.06 4.31 -5.66
C ASP A 79 -4.10 3.61 -7.05
N ARG A 80 -4.95 4.10 -7.97
CA ARG A 80 -5.23 3.62 -9.32
C ARG A 80 -3.99 3.49 -10.18
N GLU A 81 -2.97 4.30 -9.92
CA GLU A 81 -1.70 4.29 -10.64
C GLU A 81 -0.86 3.05 -10.30
N PHE A 82 -1.10 2.44 -9.14
CA PHE A 82 -0.37 1.26 -8.65
C PHE A 82 -1.10 -0.06 -8.93
N CYS A 83 -2.19 -0.03 -9.72
CA CYS A 83 -3.04 -1.18 -10.00
C CYS A 83 -2.45 -2.15 -11.05
N SER A 84 -1.13 -2.29 -11.13
CA SER A 84 -0.50 -3.26 -12.04
C SER A 84 -0.62 -4.69 -11.49
N VAL A 85 -0.95 -5.66 -12.35
CA VAL A 85 -1.03 -7.09 -11.96
C VAL A 85 0.31 -7.59 -11.43
N SER A 86 1.41 -7.08 -11.98
CA SER A 86 2.77 -7.45 -11.58
C SER A 86 3.11 -6.99 -10.16
N LEU A 87 2.68 -5.79 -9.74
CA LEU A 87 2.87 -5.31 -8.36
C LEU A 87 2.08 -6.17 -7.38
N GLY A 88 0.82 -6.48 -7.70
CA GLY A 88 -0.01 -7.36 -6.86
C GLY A 88 0.62 -8.75 -6.65
N LYS A 89 1.14 -9.36 -7.73
CA LYS A 89 1.87 -10.64 -7.63
C LYS A 89 3.13 -10.54 -6.78
N TRP A 90 3.88 -9.45 -6.90
CA TRP A 90 5.07 -9.23 -6.09
C TRP A 90 4.73 -9.08 -4.60
N LEU A 91 3.71 -8.27 -4.27
CA LEU A 91 3.22 -8.11 -2.89
C LEU A 91 2.74 -9.44 -2.30
N GLN A 92 2.04 -10.25 -3.09
CA GLN A 92 1.61 -11.60 -2.69
C GLN A 92 2.81 -12.52 -2.42
N LYS A 93 3.86 -12.48 -3.25
CA LYS A 93 5.10 -13.26 -3.05
C LYS A 93 5.80 -12.87 -1.75
N GLN A 94 5.73 -11.60 -1.34
CA GLN A 94 6.28 -11.11 -0.08
C GLN A 94 5.39 -11.42 1.15
N SER A 95 4.28 -12.16 0.97
CA SER A 95 3.29 -12.46 2.03
C SER A 95 2.67 -11.20 2.66
N LEU A 96 2.51 -10.13 1.90
CA LEU A 96 1.96 -8.86 2.38
C LEU A 96 0.45 -8.77 2.10
N TYR A 97 -0.26 -8.09 3.01
CA TYR A 97 -1.63 -7.68 2.75
C TYR A 97 -1.63 -6.40 1.91
N PHE A 98 -2.54 -6.27 0.95
CA PHE A 98 -2.62 -5.06 0.14
C PHE A 98 -4.06 -4.70 -0.27
N CYS A 99 -4.29 -3.40 -0.49
CA CYS A 99 -5.51 -2.85 -1.04
C CYS A 99 -5.15 -1.83 -2.12
N LEU A 100 -5.39 -2.19 -3.38
CA LEU A 100 -5.13 -1.35 -4.55
C LEU A 100 -6.45 -0.91 -5.17
N ARG A 101 -6.62 0.39 -5.40
CA ARG A 101 -7.85 0.93 -6.00
C ARG A 101 -7.89 0.61 -7.50
N GLN A 102 -8.83 -0.23 -7.94
CA GLN A 102 -9.00 -0.53 -9.37
C GLN A 102 -9.71 0.59 -10.13
N LYS A 103 -9.27 0.89 -11.36
CA LYS A 103 -9.96 1.81 -12.27
C LYS A 103 -11.07 1.04 -13.01
N LYS A 104 -12.31 1.55 -12.99
CA LYS A 104 -13.50 0.90 -13.56
C LYS A 104 -13.48 0.89 -15.10
N TYR A 105 -12.65 0.04 -15.73
CA TYR A 105 -12.78 -0.28 -17.16
C TYR A 105 -11.89 -1.47 -17.57
N LYS A 106 -12.18 -2.64 -16.98
CA LYS A 106 -12.09 -4.00 -17.58
C LYS A 106 -12.20 -5.02 -16.44
N CYS A 107 -13.43 -5.35 -16.07
CA CYS A 107 -13.69 -6.68 -15.51
C CYS A 107 -13.70 -7.64 -16.70
N GLN A 108 -12.55 -8.23 -17.02
CA GLN A 108 -12.60 -9.57 -17.61
C GLN A 108 -12.63 -10.54 -16.44
N ASP A 109 -13.79 -11.17 -16.29
CA ASP A 109 -14.07 -12.20 -15.31
C ASP A 109 -13.03 -13.32 -15.45
N LYS A 110 -12.05 -13.34 -14.53
CA LYS A 110 -11.28 -14.54 -14.21
C LYS A 110 -11.61 -14.95 -12.78
N ARG A 111 -12.85 -15.40 -12.57
CA ARG A 111 -13.19 -16.42 -11.57
C ARG A 111 -12.33 -17.68 -11.79
N ARG A 112 -11.06 -17.69 -11.36
CA ARG A 112 -10.32 -18.95 -11.11
C ARG A 112 -9.35 -18.77 -9.93
N ASN A 113 -9.76 -19.37 -8.81
CA ASN A 113 -8.92 -19.92 -7.73
C ASN A 113 -7.87 -18.98 -7.11
N LEU A 114 -8.34 -17.92 -6.45
CA LEU A 114 -7.67 -17.49 -5.22
C LEU A 114 -8.24 -18.34 -4.08
N SER A 115 -7.35 -19.02 -3.36
CA SER A 115 -7.73 -19.93 -2.28
C SER A 115 -8.54 -19.17 -1.22
N ARG A 116 -9.39 -19.90 -0.48
CA ARG A 116 -10.39 -19.36 0.47
C ARG A 116 -9.85 -18.39 1.55
N ASN A 117 -8.54 -18.16 1.65
CA ASN A 117 -7.92 -17.14 2.52
C ASN A 117 -7.87 -15.72 1.93
N GLU A 118 -8.17 -15.54 0.65
CA GLU A 118 -7.91 -14.27 -0.06
C GLU A 118 -9.15 -13.39 -0.26
N ARG A 119 -10.23 -13.70 0.44
CA ARG A 119 -11.45 -12.87 0.46
C ARG A 119 -11.61 -12.25 1.84
N VAL A 120 -10.73 -11.30 2.20
CA VAL A 120 -11.03 -10.39 3.31
C VAL A 120 -12.20 -9.52 2.85
N ARG A 121 -13.41 -9.98 3.19
CA ARG A 121 -14.59 -9.13 3.26
C ARG A 121 -14.22 -7.96 4.17
N PHE A 122 -14.01 -6.77 3.59
CA PHE A 122 -14.35 -5.55 4.29
C PHE A 122 -15.85 -5.59 4.56
N LYS A 123 -16.27 -6.23 5.65
CA LYS A 123 -17.55 -5.89 6.27
C LYS A 123 -17.34 -4.50 6.83
N SER A 124 -17.78 -3.50 6.06
CA SER A 124 -18.11 -2.19 6.61
C SER A 124 -19.05 -2.43 7.78
N ARG A 125 -18.49 -2.40 8.99
CA ARG A 125 -19.25 -2.12 10.20
C ARG A 125 -18.68 -0.81 10.69
N ASN A 126 -19.45 0.23 10.40
CA ASN A 126 -19.29 1.62 10.81
C ASN A 126 -18.20 2.41 10.08
N SER A 127 -18.62 2.92 8.93
CA SER A 127 -18.10 4.07 8.21
C SER A 127 -17.82 5.28 9.11
N THR A 128 -16.57 5.51 9.53
CA THR A 128 -16.10 6.85 9.96
C THR A 128 -14.57 6.99 9.94
N ILE A 129 -13.89 6.64 8.83
CA ILE A 129 -12.44 6.89 8.71
C ILE A 129 -12.09 7.91 7.61
N PHE A 130 -13.05 8.29 6.77
CA PHE A 130 -12.91 9.46 5.90
C PHE A 130 -14.21 10.27 5.97
N LYS A 131 -14.23 11.23 6.89
CA LYS A 131 -15.06 12.43 6.85
C LYS A 131 -14.16 13.59 7.22
#